data_AF-A0A2M9L9H9-F1
#
_entry.id   AF-A0A2M9L9H9-F1
#
_cell.length_a   1.000
_cell.length_b   1.000
_cell.length_c   1.000
_cell.angle_alpha   90.00
_cell.angle_beta   90.00
_cell.angle_gamma   90.00
#
_symmetry.space_group_name_H-M   'P 1'
#
loop_
_entity.id
_entity.type
_entity.pdbx_description
1 polymer ?
#
loop_
_entity_poly.entity_id
_entity_poly.type
_entity_poly.pdbx_seq_one_letter_code
_entity_poly.pdbx_strand_id
1 'polypeptide(L)'
;MIAVQRPDYQDLLAEARRRLAAGTDVEALLEWFKELGFRQGDCIFAVVHLELVPRSEAKRLVHYSRAWSATRKQSEELHEALLRELADDPDLDVRIDLDGKRWTVTIPLPDPAATDSGSPTAAPQL
;
A
#
# COMPACT_ATOMS: atom_id res chain seq x y z
N MET A 1 3.70 20.85 27.65
CA MET A 1 3.70 19.85 26.57
C MET A 1 4.68 18.75 26.93
N ILE A 2 4.21 17.55 27.23
CA ILE A 2 5.08 16.38 27.45
C ILE A 2 5.36 15.81 26.06
N ALA A 3 6.62 15.79 25.63
CA ALA A 3 7.01 15.13 24.40
C ALA A 3 6.87 13.61 24.61
N VAL A 4 5.90 12.99 23.95
CA VAL A 4 5.76 11.54 23.95
C VAL A 4 6.93 10.99 23.13
N GLN A 5 7.92 10.39 23.81
CA GLN A 5 8.97 9.66 23.11
C GLN A 5 8.34 8.44 22.45
N ARG A 6 8.53 8.32 21.12
CA ARG A 6 8.15 7.10 20.41
C ARG A 6 9.18 6.03 20.76
N PRO A 7 8.74 4.81 21.14
CA PRO A 7 9.65 3.69 21.34
C PRO A 7 10.45 3.41 20.07
N ASP A 8 11.67 2.92 20.23
CA ASP A 8 12.54 2.56 19.12
C ASP A 8 11.92 1.43 18.29
N TYR A 9 12.17 1.45 16.98
CA TYR A 9 11.63 0.44 16.07
C TYR A 9 12.06 -0.98 16.45
N GLN A 10 13.30 -1.18 16.90
CA GLN A 10 13.80 -2.49 17.34
C GLN A 10 13.12 -2.96 18.62
N ASP A 11 12.84 -2.05 19.56
CA ASP A 11 12.10 -2.39 20.79
C ASP A 11 10.67 -2.85 20.47
N LEU A 12 10.03 -2.18 19.51
CA LEU A 12 8.71 -2.56 19.03
C LEU A 12 8.70 -3.92 18.33
N LEU A 13 9.72 -4.24 17.52
CA LEU A 13 9.85 -5.57 16.92
C LEU A 13 10.13 -6.65 17.97
N ALA A 14 10.95 -6.36 18.98
CA ALA A 14 11.21 -7.29 20.08
C ALA A 14 9.93 -7.58 20.88
N GLU A 15 9.11 -6.56 21.14
CA GLU A 15 7.79 -6.73 21.76
C GLU A 15 6.83 -7.52 20.87
N ALA A 16 6.79 -7.22 19.57
CA ALA A 16 5.99 -7.99 18.61
C ALA A 16 6.33 -9.48 18.62
N ARG A 17 7.62 -9.84 18.66
CA ARG A 17 8.08 -11.24 18.78
C ARG A 17 7.58 -11.89 20.06
N ARG A 18 7.63 -11.18 21.20
CA ARG A 18 7.10 -11.69 22.48
C ARG A 18 5.61 -11.99 22.40
N ARG A 19 4.82 -11.09 21.80
CA ARG A 19 3.37 -11.25 21.62
C ARG A 19 3.04 -12.44 20.72
N LEU A 20 3.76 -12.60 19.62
CA LEU A 20 3.64 -13.76 18.73
C LEU A 20 3.97 -15.07 19.46
N ALA A 21 5.06 -15.09 20.24
CA ALA A 21 5.44 -16.25 21.06
C ALA A 21 4.40 -16.57 22.15
N ALA A 22 3.66 -15.56 22.62
CA ALA A 22 2.53 -15.74 23.53
C ALA A 22 1.22 -16.16 22.82
N GLY A 23 1.24 -16.36 21.50
CA GLY A 23 0.08 -16.81 20.73
C GLY A 23 -0.82 -15.69 20.22
N THR A 24 -0.37 -14.43 20.24
CA THR A 24 -1.09 -13.33 19.57
C THR A 24 -1.13 -13.60 18.08
N ASP A 25 -2.33 -13.53 17.48
CA ASP A 25 -2.46 -13.69 16.04
C ASP A 25 -1.95 -12.45 15.26
N VAL A 26 -1.73 -12.64 13.97
CA VAL A 26 -1.14 -11.60 13.10
C VAL A 26 -2.08 -10.41 12.92
N GLU A 27 -3.39 -10.59 12.91
CA GLU A 27 -4.35 -9.48 12.75
C GLU A 27 -4.32 -8.58 13.99
N ALA A 28 -4.37 -9.16 15.18
CA ALA A 28 -4.23 -8.43 16.43
C ALA A 28 -2.89 -7.67 16.52
N LEU A 29 -1.81 -8.27 16.00
CA LEU A 29 -0.51 -7.60 15.93
C LEU A 29 -0.53 -6.39 14.97
N LEU A 30 -1.17 -6.50 13.82
CA LEU A 30 -1.30 -5.41 12.85
C LEU A 30 -2.18 -4.27 13.37
N GLU A 31 -3.25 -4.58 14.10
CA GLU A 31 -4.07 -3.58 14.79
C GLU A 31 -3.24 -2.83 15.85
N TRP A 32 -2.45 -3.55 16.64
CA TRP A 32 -1.57 -2.94 17.62
C TRP A 32 -0.52 -2.01 16.97
N PHE A 33 0.12 -2.41 15.86
CA PHE A 33 1.02 -1.51 15.14
C PHE A 33 0.32 -0.25 14.63
N LYS A 34 -0.92 -0.38 14.14
CA LYS A 34 -1.72 0.76 13.70
C LYS A 34 -2.03 1.72 14.86
N GLU A 35 -2.37 1.21 16.04
CA GLU A 35 -2.58 2.01 17.26
C GLU A 35 -1.33 2.77 17.70
N LEU A 36 -0.14 2.19 17.48
CA LEU A 36 1.15 2.84 17.69
C LEU A 36 1.48 3.90 16.60
N GLY A 37 0.62 4.06 15.61
CA GLY A 37 0.77 5.04 14.54
C GLY A 37 1.65 4.58 13.38
N PHE A 38 1.85 3.26 13.21
CA PHE A 38 2.54 2.74 12.03
C PHE A 38 1.68 3.01 10.78
N ARG A 39 2.35 3.38 9.69
CA ARG A 39 1.72 3.43 8.37
C ARG A 39 1.68 2.03 7.78
N GLN A 40 0.83 1.84 6.78
CA GLN A 40 0.71 0.55 6.09
C GLN A 40 2.07 0.04 5.56
N GLY A 41 2.91 0.92 5.01
CA GLY A 41 4.27 0.58 4.57
C GLY A 41 5.17 0.11 5.71
N ASP A 42 5.11 0.75 6.88
CA ASP A 42 5.88 0.37 8.06
C ASP A 42 5.48 -1.04 8.55
N CYS A 43 4.18 -1.34 8.51
CA CYS A 43 3.67 -2.69 8.81
C CYS A 43 4.20 -3.75 7.83
N ILE A 44 4.31 -3.43 6.53
CA ILE A 44 4.89 -4.36 5.54
C ILE A 44 6.32 -4.72 5.92
N PHE A 45 7.15 -3.71 6.28
CA PHE A 45 8.51 -3.97 6.72
C PHE A 45 8.56 -4.74 8.04
N ALA A 46 7.69 -4.42 9.00
CA ALA A 46 7.63 -5.13 10.28
C ALA A 46 7.31 -6.62 10.09
N VAL A 47 6.32 -6.95 9.27
CA VAL A 47 5.95 -8.33 8.93
C VAL A 47 7.12 -9.10 8.31
N VAL A 48 7.90 -8.46 7.44
CA VAL A 48 9.10 -9.07 6.84
C VAL A 48 10.20 -9.28 7.88
N HIS A 49 10.48 -8.30 8.75
CA HIS A 49 11.49 -8.42 9.80
C HIS A 49 11.13 -9.42 10.91
N LEU A 50 9.84 -9.70 11.06
CA LEU A 50 9.31 -10.74 11.95
C LEU A 50 9.24 -12.11 11.27
N GLU A 51 9.62 -12.20 9.98
CA GLU A 51 9.64 -13.44 9.19
C GLU A 51 8.29 -14.17 9.16
N LEU A 52 7.17 -13.43 9.25
CA LEU A 52 5.84 -14.03 9.28
C LEU A 52 5.43 -14.60 7.92
N VAL A 53 5.84 -13.93 6.84
CA VAL A 53 5.63 -14.33 5.45
C VAL A 53 6.80 -13.85 4.58
N PRO A 54 7.01 -14.44 3.39
CA PRO A 54 7.97 -13.92 2.43
C PRO A 54 7.67 -12.46 2.04
N ARG A 55 8.73 -11.72 1.67
CA ARG A 55 8.62 -10.32 1.24
C ARG A 55 7.61 -10.10 0.11
N SER A 56 7.50 -11.06 -0.82
CA SER A 56 6.53 -11.02 -1.92
C SER A 56 5.07 -11.04 -1.44
N GLU A 57 4.80 -11.62 -0.27
CA GLU A 57 3.45 -11.76 0.27
C GLU A 57 3.11 -10.72 1.36
N ALA A 58 4.11 -10.11 1.98
CA ALA A 58 3.92 -9.15 3.06
C ALA A 58 2.99 -7.99 2.69
N LYS A 59 3.13 -7.45 1.47
CA LYS A 59 2.20 -6.41 0.97
C LYS A 59 0.76 -6.92 0.93
N ARG A 60 0.54 -8.14 0.41
CA ARG A 60 -0.79 -8.74 0.29
C ARG A 60 -1.42 -8.95 1.67
N LEU A 61 -0.65 -9.52 2.60
CA LEU A 61 -1.08 -9.76 3.98
C LEU A 61 -1.55 -8.47 4.65
N VAL A 62 -0.73 -7.41 4.61
CA VAL A 62 -1.06 -6.13 5.26
C VAL A 62 -2.19 -5.40 4.52
N HIS A 63 -2.26 -5.49 3.19
CA HIS A 63 -3.27 -4.80 2.40
C HIS A 63 -4.68 -5.36 2.63
N TYR A 64 -4.80 -6.68 2.76
CA TYR A 64 -6.07 -7.35 2.98
C TYR A 64 -6.41 -7.57 4.47
N SER A 65 -5.59 -7.06 5.40
CA SER A 65 -5.86 -7.19 6.82
C SER A 65 -7.05 -6.34 7.25
N ARG A 66 -7.73 -6.76 8.32
CA ARG A 66 -8.88 -6.03 8.87
C ARG A 66 -8.44 -4.67 9.39
N ALA A 67 -7.25 -4.59 9.96
CA ALA A 67 -6.64 -3.36 10.45
C ALA A 67 -6.64 -2.23 9.39
N TRP A 68 -6.49 -2.56 8.10
CA TRP A 68 -6.41 -1.57 7.01
C TRP A 68 -7.63 -1.54 6.09
N SER A 69 -8.67 -2.31 6.39
CA SER A 69 -9.90 -2.40 5.58
C SER A 69 -10.56 -1.03 5.32
N ALA A 70 -10.63 -0.15 6.33
CA ALA A 70 -11.20 1.18 6.19
C ALA A 70 -10.39 2.08 5.23
N THR A 71 -9.06 2.05 5.35
CA THR A 71 -8.16 2.81 4.46
C THR A 71 -8.22 2.28 3.03
N ARG A 72 -8.34 0.95 2.86
CA ARG A 72 -8.55 0.34 1.54
C ARG A 72 -9.83 0.84 0.90
N LYS A 73 -10.96 0.80 1.63
CA LYS A 73 -12.25 1.29 1.13
C LYS A 73 -12.18 2.75 0.68
N GLN A 74 -11.58 3.61 1.50
CA GLN A 74 -11.39 5.02 1.13
C GLN A 74 -10.50 5.19 -0.11
N SER A 75 -9.44 4.39 -0.22
CA SER A 75 -8.56 4.42 -1.39
C SER A 75 -9.26 3.94 -2.66
N GLU A 76 -10.14 2.94 -2.55
CA GLU A 76 -10.97 2.44 -3.65
C GLU A 76 -11.99 3.49 -4.07
N GLU A 77 -12.71 4.10 -3.13
CA GLU A 77 -13.68 5.17 -3.40
C GLU A 77 -13.00 6.38 -4.07
N LEU A 78 -11.81 6.77 -3.62
CA LEU A 78 -11.04 7.84 -4.25
C LEU A 78 -10.61 7.46 -5.67
N HIS A 79 -10.18 6.22 -5.87
CA HIS A 79 -9.76 5.72 -7.17
C HIS A 79 -10.93 5.70 -8.16
N GLU A 80 -12.10 5.21 -7.74
CA GLU A 80 -13.33 5.22 -8.55
C GLU A 80 -13.79 6.63 -8.87
N ALA A 81 -13.73 7.55 -7.91
CA ALA A 81 -14.05 8.96 -8.15
C ALA A 81 -13.11 9.57 -9.19
N LEU A 82 -11.80 9.32 -9.07
CA LEU A 82 -10.80 9.83 -10.02
C LEU A 82 -11.01 9.25 -11.43
N LEU A 83 -11.31 7.96 -11.54
CA LEU A 83 -11.60 7.32 -12.83
C LEU A 83 -12.87 7.89 -13.48
N ARG A 84 -13.89 8.23 -12.69
CA ARG A 84 -15.11 8.86 -13.21
C ARG A 84 -14.82 10.24 -13.78
N GLU A 85 -14.11 11.09 -13.04
CA GLU A 85 -13.73 12.43 -13.50
C GLU A 85 -12.88 12.35 -14.79
N LEU A 86 -11.94 11.41 -14.87
CA LEU A 86 -11.13 11.18 -16.07
C LEU A 86 -11.94 10.66 -17.27
N ALA A 87 -13.05 9.94 -17.04
CA ALA A 87 -13.92 9.46 -18.10
C ALA A 87 -14.83 10.57 -18.64
N ASP A 88 -15.26 11.50 -17.77
CA ASP A 88 -16.12 12.63 -18.14
C ASP A 88 -15.33 13.75 -18.84
N ASP A 89 -14.03 13.89 -18.56
CA ASP A 89 -13.12 14.80 -19.26
C ASP A 89 -11.82 14.08 -19.67
N PRO A 90 -11.75 13.53 -20.90
CA PRO A 90 -10.57 12.83 -21.39
C PRO A 90 -9.34 13.74 -21.57
N ASP A 91 -9.54 15.06 -21.63
CA ASP A 91 -8.47 16.06 -21.73
C ASP A 91 -8.07 16.63 -20.35
N LEU A 92 -8.56 16.03 -19.25
CA LEU A 92 -8.32 16.51 -17.89
C LEU A 92 -6.82 16.49 -17.54
N ASP A 93 -6.25 17.69 -17.49
CA ASP A 93 -4.86 17.91 -17.09
C ASP A 93 -4.72 17.75 -15.57
N VAL A 94 -4.44 16.52 -15.11
CA VAL A 94 -4.26 16.22 -13.68
C VAL A 94 -2.92 16.78 -13.20
N ARG A 95 -3.01 17.82 -12.36
CA ARG A 95 -1.85 18.43 -11.70
C ARG A 95 -1.76 17.93 -10.27
N ILE A 96 -0.64 17.29 -9.95
CA ILE A 96 -0.38 16.80 -8.59
C ILE A 96 0.79 17.60 -8.02
N ASP A 97 0.54 18.34 -6.94
CA ASP A 97 1.58 19.00 -6.15
C ASP A 97 1.98 18.09 -4.99
N LEU A 98 3.22 17.58 -5.03
CA LEU A 98 3.81 16.76 -3.97
C LEU A 98 5.09 17.43 -3.48
N ASP A 99 5.18 17.71 -2.18
CA ASP A 99 6.37 18.30 -1.53
C ASP A 99 6.85 19.62 -2.18
N GLY A 100 5.92 20.46 -2.62
CA GLY A 100 6.22 21.74 -3.28
C GLY A 100 6.79 21.59 -4.70
N LYS A 101 6.79 20.38 -5.26
CA LYS A 101 7.12 20.11 -6.65
C LYS A 101 5.85 19.78 -7.43
N ARG A 102 5.70 20.48 -8.55
CA ARG A 102 4.57 20.32 -9.47
C ARG A 102 4.89 19.27 -10.52
N TRP A 103 4.01 18.30 -10.68
CA TRP A 103 4.11 17.28 -11.71
C TRP A 103 2.85 17.31 -12.57
N THR A 104 3.04 17.25 -13.89
CA THR A 104 1.97 17.04 -14.86
C THR A 104 2.03 15.60 -15.31
N VAL A 105 0.93 14.86 -15.15
CA VAL A 105 0.83 13.47 -15.60
C VAL A 105 -0.17 13.43 -16.73
N THR A 106 0.32 13.24 -17.96
CA THR A 106 -0.53 12.94 -19.09
C THR A 106 -0.85 11.44 -19.05
N ILE A 107 -2.10 11.09 -18.79
CA ILE A 107 -2.56 9.70 -18.84
C ILE A 107 -3.05 9.48 -20.28
N PRO A 108 -2.34 8.69 -21.11
CA PRO A 108 -2.84 8.39 -22.44
C PRO A 108 -4.12 7.55 -22.31
N LEU A 109 -5.21 8.00 -22.93
CA LEU A 109 -6.40 7.18 -23.03
C LEU A 109 -6.06 5.86 -23.76
N PRO A 110 -6.53 4.71 -23.25
CA PRO A 110 -6.43 3.48 -24.00
C PRO A 110 -7.18 3.66 -25.32
N ASP A 111 -6.49 3.40 -26.43
CA ASP A 111 -7.10 3.41 -27.76
C ASP A 111 -8.24 2.37 -27.76
N PRO A 112 -9.51 2.77 -27.99
CA PRO A 112 -10.63 1.82 -28.00
C PRO A 112 -10.47 0.74 -29.08
N ALA A 113 -9.58 0.92 -30.06
CA ALA A 113 -9.25 -0.09 -31.06
C ALA A 113 -8.23 -1.14 -30.60
N ALA A 114 -7.55 -0.96 -29.46
CA ALA A 114 -6.47 -1.84 -29.00
C ALA A 114 -6.93 -3.03 -28.14
N THR A 115 -8.24 -3.28 -28.03
CA THR A 115 -8.78 -4.38 -27.19
C THR A 115 -8.72 -5.78 -27.83
N ASP A 116 -8.02 -5.96 -28.95
CA ASP A 116 -7.87 -7.28 -29.53
C ASP A 116 -6.44 -7.55 -30.03
N SER A 117 -5.97 -8.76 -29.74
CA SER A 117 -4.74 -9.40 -30.23
C SER A 117 -3.39 -8.99 -29.61
N GLY A 118 -2.81 -9.91 -28.83
CA GLY A 118 -1.35 -9.97 -28.71
C GLY A 118 -0.80 -10.74 -27.51
N SER A 119 -0.85 -12.07 -27.55
CA SER A 119 -0.02 -12.91 -26.66
C SER A 119 1.47 -12.54 -26.83
N PRO A 120 2.25 -12.36 -25.74
CA PRO A 120 3.68 -12.11 -25.88
C PRO A 120 4.40 -13.40 -26.32
N THR A 121 4.72 -13.47 -27.61
CA THR A 121 5.71 -14.42 -28.14
C THR A 121 7.11 -13.88 -27.81
N ALA A 122 7.81 -14.57 -26.93
CA ALA A 122 9.23 -14.35 -26.69
C ALA A 122 10.05 -15.06 -27.78
N ALA A 123 10.90 -14.32 -28.49
CA ALA A 123 11.98 -14.89 -29.29
C ALA A 123 13.32 -14.35 -28.76
N PRO A 124 14.32 -15.21 -28.50
CA PRO A 124 15.64 -14.79 -28.04
C PRO A 124 16.47 -14.27 -29.23
N GLN A 125 17.17 -13.15 -29.04
CA GLN A 125 18.18 -12.71 -30.00
C GLN A 125 19.53 -13.36 -29.68
N LEU A 126 20.15 -13.91 -30.73
CA LEU A 126 21.53 -14.39 -30.80
C LEU A 126 22.50 -13.22 -30.95
#